data_AF-A0A345IKK9-F1
#
_entry.id   AF-A0A345IKK9-F1
#
_cell.length_a   1.000
_cell.length_b   1.000
_cell.length_c   1.000
_cell.angle_alpha   90.00
_cell.angle_beta   90.00
_cell.angle_gamma   90.00
#
_symmetry.space_group_name_H-M   'P 1'
#
loop_
_entity.id
_entity.type
_entity.pdbx_description
1 polymer ?
#
loop_
_entity_poly.entity_id
_entity_poly.type
_entity_poly.pdbx_seq_one_letter_code
_entity_poly.pdbx_strand_id
1 'polypeptide(L)'
;MHSNDKIFSGLVRRWYGCAVALPASPAPVSPAPDPPAWWVALDPGNAAPAYVQLAQGLRQRIESGELAPGSALPAERELAAHLGVSRVTLRQGLSLLEAEGLLRRRRGSGTFVSGPAPASRQLGLLSSFSDEVRAQGGVPGARVLQFARTRPAPQEALSLGLAPGAEVYRLRRLRTSDGEPMAVEQSTLPAALVGPLSAADVTDASLYALLSARQLAPARALRHLRAQNADAELAALLGVEKGAALLTTERVSWLADGRPVEYARACYRGDRSDFVMELRGEGA
;
A
#
# COMPACT_ATOMS: atom_id res chain seq x y z
N MET A 1 63.46 -18.78 -35.30
CA MET A 1 62.03 -18.86 -34.92
C MET A 1 61.48 -17.46 -35.05
N HIS A 2 61.05 -17.07 -36.26
CA HIS A 2 59.65 -17.16 -36.74
C HIS A 2 58.72 -16.28 -35.89
N SER A 3 58.37 -15.05 -36.28
CA SER A 3 57.62 -14.60 -37.48
C SER A 3 56.21 -15.15 -37.53
N ASN A 4 55.21 -14.27 -37.44
CA ASN A 4 54.41 -13.95 -38.64
C ASN A 4 53.55 -12.71 -38.43
N ASP A 5 54.23 -11.57 -38.55
CA ASP A 5 53.71 -10.44 -39.31
C ASP A 5 54.19 -10.63 -40.75
N LYS A 6 53.32 -10.39 -41.74
CA LYS A 6 53.55 -10.35 -43.21
C LYS A 6 53.50 -11.66 -44.02
N ILE A 7 52.34 -11.86 -44.61
CA ILE A 7 52.12 -12.42 -45.96
C ILE A 7 50.93 -11.58 -46.48
N PHE A 8 50.97 -10.69 -47.47
CA PHE A 8 51.87 -10.41 -48.58
C PHE A 8 51.70 -8.92 -48.97
N SER A 9 52.80 -8.20 -49.12
CA SER A 9 52.84 -6.96 -49.89
C SER A 9 52.85 -7.28 -51.38
N GLY A 10 52.26 -6.39 -52.19
CA GLY A 10 52.69 -6.22 -53.58
C GLY A 10 51.56 -6.13 -54.58
N LEU A 11 51.15 -4.92 -54.93
CA LEU A 11 51.54 -4.33 -56.21
C LEU A 11 50.90 -2.94 -56.35
N VAL A 12 51.78 -1.94 -56.42
CA VAL A 12 51.78 -0.94 -57.50
C VAL A 12 50.43 -0.30 -57.84
N ARG A 13 50.25 0.90 -57.28
CA ARG A 13 49.59 2.02 -57.93
C ARG A 13 49.97 2.11 -59.42
N ARG A 14 49.06 1.70 -60.31
CA ARG A 14 48.64 2.42 -61.51
C ARG A 14 47.67 1.54 -62.31
N TRP A 15 46.77 2.21 -63.03
CA TRP A 15 45.83 1.71 -64.04
C TRP A 15 44.37 1.60 -63.57
N TYR A 16 43.52 2.32 -64.30
CA TYR A 16 42.07 2.54 -64.16
C TYR A 16 41.62 3.54 -63.08
N GLY A 17 41.70 4.82 -63.46
CA GLY A 17 40.81 5.85 -62.94
C GLY A 17 39.40 5.64 -63.47
N CYS A 18 38.48 5.30 -62.58
CA CYS A 18 37.05 5.61 -62.62
C CYS A 18 36.46 5.22 -61.26
N ALA A 19 36.21 6.20 -60.40
CA ALA A 19 35.46 5.97 -59.17
C ALA A 19 33.97 5.88 -59.53
N VAL A 20 33.44 4.66 -59.55
CA VAL A 20 31.99 4.42 -59.50
C VAL A 20 31.51 4.81 -58.10
N ALA A 21 30.62 5.79 -58.01
CA ALA A 21 29.99 6.18 -56.75
C ALA A 21 29.09 5.04 -56.25
N LEU A 22 29.41 4.48 -55.07
CA LEU A 22 28.50 3.61 -54.34
C LEU A 22 27.31 4.44 -53.81
N PRO A 23 26.06 3.93 -53.86
CA PRO A 23 24.93 4.63 -53.29
C PRO A 23 25.10 4.80 -51.78
N ALA A 24 24.74 5.97 -51.27
CA ALA A 24 24.80 6.29 -49.85
C ALA A 24 24.06 5.23 -49.02
N SER A 25 24.73 4.76 -47.96
CA SER A 25 24.13 3.91 -46.93
C SER A 25 22.90 4.61 -46.34
N PRO A 26 21.74 3.93 -46.16
CA PRO A 26 20.58 4.55 -45.56
C PRO A 26 20.93 5.00 -44.14
N ALA A 27 20.57 6.25 -43.82
CA ALA A 27 20.78 6.83 -42.49
C ALA A 27 20.19 5.91 -41.41
N PRO A 28 20.83 5.82 -40.22
CA PRO A 28 20.32 4.99 -39.14
C PRO A 28 18.91 5.46 -38.77
N VAL A 29 17.96 4.53 -38.88
CA VAL A 29 16.58 4.73 -38.43
C VAL A 29 16.64 5.02 -36.93
N SER A 30 16.12 6.17 -36.49
CA SER A 30 16.03 6.49 -35.07
C SER A 30 15.25 5.37 -34.35
N PRO A 31 15.66 4.95 -33.13
CA PRO A 31 14.88 4.00 -32.35
C PRO A 31 13.47 4.55 -32.15
N ALA A 32 12.47 3.68 -32.28
CA ALA A 32 11.08 4.04 -32.04
C ALA A 32 10.94 4.65 -30.62
N PRO A 33 10.07 5.65 -30.42
CA PRO A 33 9.84 6.21 -29.09
C PRO A 33 9.41 5.10 -28.13
N ASP A 34 9.89 5.16 -26.89
CA ASP A 34 9.47 4.25 -25.83
C ASP A 34 7.94 4.23 -25.73
N PRO A 35 7.33 3.05 -25.52
CA PRO A 35 5.89 2.96 -25.40
C PRO A 35 5.42 3.82 -24.21
N PRO A 36 4.25 4.47 -24.31
CA PRO A 36 3.75 5.31 -23.24
C PRO A 36 3.51 4.48 -21.97
N ALA A 37 3.60 5.12 -20.80
CA ALA A 37 3.55 4.44 -19.50
C ALA A 37 2.30 3.56 -19.27
N TRP A 38 1.19 3.83 -19.97
CA TRP A 38 -0.03 3.03 -19.90
C TRP A 38 -0.07 1.82 -20.86
N TRP A 39 0.93 1.67 -21.74
CA TRP A 39 0.96 0.61 -22.74
C TRP A 39 1.17 -0.76 -22.11
N VAL A 40 0.32 -1.73 -22.45
CA VAL A 40 0.41 -3.11 -21.98
C VAL A 40 0.57 -4.04 -23.18
N ALA A 41 1.58 -4.91 -23.14
CA ALA A 41 1.70 -5.98 -24.12
C ALA A 41 0.67 -7.08 -23.82
N LEU A 42 -0.19 -7.39 -24.80
CA LEU A 42 -1.18 -8.46 -24.72
C LEU A 42 -0.69 -9.64 -25.54
N ASP A 43 -0.74 -10.84 -24.96
CA ASP A 43 -0.35 -12.09 -25.61
C ASP A 43 -1.60 -12.89 -26.00
N PRO A 44 -1.91 -13.02 -27.30
CA PRO A 44 -3.02 -13.84 -27.79
C PRO A 44 -2.86 -15.34 -27.49
N GLY A 45 -1.64 -15.81 -27.24
CA GLY A 45 -1.33 -17.21 -26.91
C GLY A 45 -1.46 -17.54 -25.42
N ASN A 46 -1.66 -16.54 -24.56
CA ASN A 46 -1.84 -16.73 -23.13
C ASN A 46 -3.27 -17.20 -22.81
N ALA A 47 -3.39 -18.15 -21.89
CA ALA A 47 -4.67 -18.72 -21.46
C ALA A 47 -5.59 -17.69 -20.75
N ALA A 48 -5.04 -16.59 -20.24
CA ALA A 48 -5.82 -15.52 -19.63
C ALA A 48 -6.54 -14.67 -20.71
N PRO A 49 -7.83 -14.34 -20.55
CA PRO A 49 -8.53 -13.45 -21.46
C PRO A 49 -7.86 -12.06 -21.56
N ALA A 50 -7.93 -11.43 -22.74
CA ALA A 50 -7.26 -10.14 -23.00
C ALA A 50 -7.64 -9.02 -22.01
N TYR A 51 -8.87 -8.98 -21.49
CA TYR A 51 -9.26 -7.99 -20.48
C TYR A 51 -8.57 -8.21 -19.12
N VAL A 52 -8.25 -9.47 -18.78
CA VAL A 52 -7.51 -9.83 -17.56
C VAL A 52 -6.04 -9.44 -17.70
N GLN A 53 -5.44 -9.74 -18.86
CA GLN A 53 -4.07 -9.33 -19.16
C GLN A 53 -3.91 -7.80 -19.13
N LEU A 54 -4.89 -7.09 -19.70
CA LEU A 54 -4.95 -5.62 -19.66
C LEU A 54 -5.01 -5.10 -18.23
N ALA A 55 -5.90 -5.64 -17.40
CA ALA A 55 -6.02 -5.25 -16.01
C ALA A 55 -4.72 -5.51 -15.24
N GLN A 56 -4.11 -6.68 -15.42
CA GLN A 56 -2.84 -7.03 -14.79
C GLN A 56 -1.69 -6.10 -15.20
N GLY A 57 -1.53 -5.81 -16.49
CA GLY A 57 -0.45 -4.96 -16.96
C GLY A 57 -0.58 -3.50 -16.49
N LEU A 58 -1.81 -2.97 -16.46
CA LEU A 58 -2.06 -1.62 -15.93
C LEU A 58 -1.88 -1.58 -14.41
N ARG A 59 -2.32 -2.61 -13.69
CA ARG A 59 -2.11 -2.74 -12.23
C ARG A 59 -0.63 -2.65 -11.89
N GLN A 60 0.20 -3.45 -12.55
CA GLN A 60 1.65 -3.46 -12.32
C GLN A 60 2.28 -2.08 -12.51
N ARG A 61 1.83 -1.30 -13.49
CA ARG A 61 2.34 0.06 -13.76
C ARG A 61 1.88 1.08 -12.72
N ILE A 62 0.67 0.93 -12.22
CA ILE A 62 0.15 1.76 -11.12
C ILE A 62 0.92 1.45 -9.84
N GLU A 63 1.14 0.16 -9.55
CA GLU A 63 1.87 -0.32 -8.37
C GLU A 63 3.38 0.01 -8.43
N SER A 64 3.99 -0.04 -9.63
CA SER A 64 5.41 0.35 -9.83
C SER A 64 5.63 1.86 -9.79
N GLY A 65 4.55 2.65 -9.85
CA GLY A 65 4.61 4.11 -9.92
C GLY A 65 4.89 4.67 -11.32
N GLU A 66 5.02 3.83 -12.35
CA GLU A 66 5.10 4.26 -13.76
C GLU A 66 3.85 5.05 -14.17
N LEU A 67 2.68 4.67 -13.63
CA LEU A 67 1.44 5.42 -13.71
C LEU A 67 1.15 6.10 -12.38
N ALA A 68 1.48 7.39 -12.29
CA ALA A 68 1.30 8.17 -11.06
C ALA A 68 -0.19 8.36 -10.70
N PRO A 69 -0.55 8.37 -9.40
CA PRO A 69 -1.84 8.82 -8.92
C PRO A 69 -2.28 10.16 -9.50
N GLY A 70 -3.55 10.26 -9.90
CA GLY A 70 -4.11 11.46 -10.53
C GLY A 70 -3.80 11.60 -12.02
N SER A 71 -2.93 10.75 -12.59
CA SER A 71 -2.70 10.73 -14.03
C SER A 71 -3.96 10.32 -14.79
N ALA A 72 -4.19 10.96 -15.94
CA ALA A 72 -5.29 10.62 -16.82
C ALA A 72 -4.86 9.52 -17.79
N LEU A 73 -5.67 8.47 -17.89
CA LEU A 73 -5.55 7.54 -19.01
C LEU A 73 -6.11 8.21 -20.28
N PRO A 74 -5.57 7.87 -21.47
CA PRO A 74 -6.14 8.28 -22.74
C PRO A 74 -7.63 7.95 -22.87
N ALA A 75 -8.30 8.54 -23.87
CA ALA A 75 -9.68 8.20 -24.15
C ALA A 75 -9.81 6.70 -24.47
N GLU A 76 -10.89 6.05 -24.00
CA GLU A 76 -11.10 4.60 -24.22
C GLU A 76 -10.98 4.19 -25.70
N ARG A 77 -11.39 5.08 -26.61
CA ARG A 77 -11.26 4.86 -28.06
C ARG A 77 -9.79 4.73 -28.49
N GLU A 78 -8.94 5.61 -27.98
CA GLU A 78 -7.52 5.64 -28.31
C GLU A 78 -6.81 4.46 -27.66
N LEU A 79 -7.08 4.20 -26.39
CA LEU A 79 -6.52 3.06 -25.64
C LEU A 79 -6.85 1.73 -26.32
N ALA A 80 -8.10 1.53 -26.76
CA ALA A 80 -8.52 0.32 -27.45
C ALA A 80 -7.79 0.14 -28.80
N ALA A 81 -7.62 1.23 -29.55
CA ALA A 81 -6.94 1.21 -30.84
C ALA A 81 -5.45 0.88 -30.69
N HIS A 82 -4.78 1.49 -29.71
CA HIS A 82 -3.36 1.25 -29.44
C HIS A 82 -3.10 -0.19 -28.97
N LEU A 83 -3.95 -0.71 -28.07
CA LEU A 83 -3.80 -2.06 -27.52
C LEU A 83 -4.37 -3.16 -28.44
N GLY A 84 -4.98 -2.81 -29.57
CA GLY A 84 -5.54 -3.77 -30.52
C GLY A 84 -6.71 -4.59 -29.98
N VAL A 85 -7.49 -4.05 -29.04
CA VAL A 85 -8.63 -4.75 -28.41
C VAL A 85 -9.97 -4.08 -28.72
N SER A 86 -11.06 -4.84 -28.60
CA SER A 86 -12.40 -4.26 -28.68
C SER A 86 -12.66 -3.29 -27.52
N ARG A 87 -13.49 -2.26 -27.75
CA ARG A 87 -13.90 -1.33 -26.67
C ARG A 87 -14.62 -2.04 -25.52
N VAL A 88 -15.31 -3.14 -25.80
CA VAL A 88 -15.99 -3.96 -24.77
C VAL A 88 -14.95 -4.62 -23.86
N THR A 89 -13.93 -5.23 -24.46
CA THR A 89 -12.80 -5.85 -23.75
C THR A 89 -12.02 -4.83 -22.91
N LEU A 90 -11.72 -3.66 -23.48
CA LEU A 90 -11.08 -2.57 -22.75
C LEU A 90 -11.93 -2.15 -21.55
N ARG A 91 -13.22 -1.86 -21.76
CA ARG A 91 -14.12 -1.44 -20.69
C ARG A 91 -14.20 -2.47 -19.57
N GLN A 92 -14.21 -3.76 -19.92
CA GLN A 92 -14.23 -4.85 -18.95
C GLN A 92 -12.96 -4.84 -18.08
N GLY A 93 -11.77 -4.71 -18.67
CA GLY A 93 -10.52 -4.64 -17.92
C GLY A 93 -10.40 -3.38 -17.06
N LEU A 94 -10.82 -2.21 -17.58
CA LEU A 94 -10.87 -0.97 -16.79
C LEU A 94 -11.87 -1.05 -15.64
N SER A 95 -13.01 -1.73 -15.82
CA SER A 95 -13.99 -1.93 -14.75
C SER A 95 -13.47 -2.83 -13.62
N LEU A 96 -12.57 -3.79 -13.90
CA LEU A 96 -11.90 -4.56 -12.84
C LEU A 96 -11.04 -3.64 -11.97
N LEU A 97 -10.24 -2.78 -12.60
CA LEU A 97 -9.38 -1.83 -11.89
C LEU A 97 -10.17 -0.74 -11.16
N GLU A 98 -11.34 -0.36 -11.67
CA GLU A 98 -12.28 0.53 -10.99
C GLU A 98 -12.89 -0.15 -9.76
N ALA A 99 -13.24 -1.44 -9.85
CA ALA A 99 -13.72 -2.24 -8.71
C ALA A 99 -12.64 -2.46 -7.64
N GLU A 100 -11.37 -2.53 -8.04
CA GLU A 100 -10.21 -2.59 -7.15
C GLU A 100 -9.82 -1.22 -6.57
N GLY A 101 -10.52 -0.15 -6.96
CA GLY A 101 -10.26 1.22 -6.50
C GLY A 101 -9.01 1.86 -7.12
N LEU A 102 -8.31 1.19 -8.03
CA LEU A 102 -7.09 1.65 -8.70
C LEU A 102 -7.37 2.69 -9.80
N LEU A 103 -8.59 2.72 -10.34
CA LEU A 103 -9.03 3.73 -11.30
C LEU A 103 -10.33 4.40 -10.82
N ARG A 104 -10.57 5.64 -11.25
CA ARG A 104 -11.84 6.34 -11.07
C ARG A 104 -12.30 6.98 -12.38
N ARG A 105 -13.53 6.71 -12.80
CA ARG A 105 -14.16 7.44 -13.92
C ARG A 105 -14.78 8.75 -13.46
N ARG A 106 -14.52 9.84 -14.19
CA ARG A 106 -15.22 11.12 -14.03
C ARG A 106 -16.07 11.38 -15.27
N ARG A 107 -17.38 11.49 -15.09
CA ARG A 107 -18.34 11.71 -16.18
C ARG A 107 -17.95 12.99 -16.95
N GLY A 108 -17.61 12.83 -18.23
CA GLY A 108 -17.18 13.93 -19.11
C GLY A 108 -15.70 14.35 -19.00
N SER A 109 -14.89 13.72 -18.12
CA SER A 109 -13.48 14.10 -17.92
C SER A 109 -12.48 12.94 -18.10
N GLY A 110 -12.94 11.71 -18.30
CA GLY A 110 -12.09 10.55 -18.58
C GLY A 110 -11.88 9.62 -17.39
N THR A 111 -10.90 8.73 -17.51
CA THR A 111 -10.52 7.75 -16.48
C THR A 111 -9.20 8.16 -15.88
N PHE A 112 -9.13 8.21 -14.55
CA PHE A 112 -7.94 8.65 -13.82
C PHE A 112 -7.41 7.52 -12.96
N VAL A 113 -6.09 7.45 -12.83
CA VAL A 113 -5.42 6.59 -11.84
C VAL A 113 -5.77 7.11 -10.46
N SER A 114 -6.44 6.27 -9.67
CA SER A 114 -6.63 6.56 -8.26
C SER A 114 -5.28 6.49 -7.56
N GLY A 115 -5.09 7.29 -6.50
CA GLY A 115 -4.05 6.95 -5.52
C GLY A 115 -4.27 5.53 -4.97
N PRO A 116 -3.26 4.93 -4.31
CA PRO A 116 -3.46 3.65 -3.64
C PRO A 116 -4.79 3.68 -2.90
N ALA A 117 -5.67 2.74 -3.22
CA ALA A 117 -6.99 2.66 -2.60
C ALA A 117 -6.76 2.75 -1.08
N PRO A 118 -7.55 3.54 -0.34
CA PRO A 118 -7.41 3.59 1.09
C PRO A 118 -7.43 2.16 1.62
N ALA A 119 -6.39 1.82 2.38
CA ALA A 119 -6.15 0.51 2.94
C ALA A 119 -7.46 -0.05 3.53
N SER A 120 -8.12 -0.97 2.82
CA SER A 120 -9.40 -1.54 3.24
C SER A 120 -9.16 -2.47 4.42
N ARG A 121 -9.66 -2.07 5.58
CA ARG A 121 -9.57 -2.82 6.84
C ARG A 121 -10.86 -3.56 7.07
N GLN A 122 -10.80 -4.88 7.18
CA GLN A 122 -11.96 -5.67 7.58
C GLN A 122 -12.30 -5.37 9.05
N LEU A 123 -13.50 -4.84 9.29
CA LEU A 123 -13.97 -4.48 10.63
C LEU A 123 -14.27 -5.70 11.52
N GLY A 124 -14.53 -6.86 10.92
CA GLY A 124 -14.91 -8.09 11.62
C GLY A 124 -13.74 -8.99 12.06
N LEU A 125 -12.52 -8.74 11.58
CA LEU A 125 -11.36 -9.57 11.94
C LEU A 125 -10.57 -8.90 13.08
N LEU A 126 -10.23 -9.69 14.11
CA LEU A 126 -9.32 -9.24 15.16
C LEU A 126 -7.87 -9.31 14.65
N SER A 127 -7.50 -8.40 13.76
CA SER A 127 -6.13 -8.27 13.23
C SER A 127 -5.35 -7.18 13.97
N SER A 128 -4.02 -7.33 13.99
CA SER A 128 -3.13 -6.24 14.38
C SER A 128 -2.96 -5.27 13.21
N PHE A 129 -2.64 -4.00 13.48
CA PHE A 129 -2.30 -3.04 12.42
C PHE A 129 -1.21 -3.58 11.49
N SER A 130 -0.21 -4.27 12.05
CA SER A 130 0.87 -4.85 11.25
C SER A 130 0.39 -5.94 10.30
N ASP A 131 -0.60 -6.74 10.71
CA ASP A 131 -1.15 -7.79 9.85
C ASP A 131 -2.06 -7.19 8.78
N GLU A 132 -2.82 -6.14 9.11
CA GLU A 132 -3.63 -5.40 8.13
C GLU A 132 -2.76 -4.81 7.01
N VAL A 133 -1.65 -4.15 7.36
CA VAL A 133 -0.73 -3.58 6.36
C VAL A 133 -0.08 -4.68 5.52
N ARG A 134 0.38 -5.79 6.13
CA ARG A 134 0.97 -6.91 5.38
C ARG A 134 -0.02 -7.59 4.46
N ALA A 135 -1.28 -7.76 4.90
CA ALA A 135 -2.34 -8.34 4.07
C ALA A 135 -2.63 -7.50 2.82
N GLN A 136 -2.28 -6.22 2.85
CA GLN A 136 -2.38 -5.27 1.74
C GLN A 136 -1.06 -5.14 0.95
N GLY A 137 -0.04 -5.95 1.26
CA GLY A 137 1.26 -5.95 0.59
C GLY A 137 2.23 -4.87 1.06
N GLY A 138 1.86 -4.06 2.06
CA GLY A 138 2.71 -2.99 2.59
C GLY A 138 3.65 -3.43 3.70
N VAL A 139 4.58 -2.54 4.05
CA VAL A 139 5.53 -2.72 5.16
C VAL A 139 5.05 -1.95 6.39
N PRO A 140 4.66 -2.62 7.49
CA PRO A 140 4.22 -1.93 8.69
C PRO A 140 5.41 -1.36 9.48
N GLY A 141 5.32 -0.09 9.87
CA GLY A 141 6.27 0.54 10.79
C GLY A 141 5.61 1.06 12.06
N ALA A 142 6.44 1.33 13.08
CA ALA A 142 5.95 1.78 14.38
C ALA A 142 6.97 2.66 15.12
N ARG A 143 6.76 3.98 15.08
CA ARG A 143 7.57 4.93 15.85
C ARG A 143 6.93 5.20 17.20
N VAL A 144 7.63 4.87 18.29
CA VAL A 144 7.18 5.18 19.66
C VAL A 144 7.25 6.68 19.89
N LEU A 145 6.11 7.29 20.21
CA LEU A 145 5.97 8.70 20.58
C LEU A 145 6.03 8.87 22.10
N GLN A 146 5.48 7.91 22.84
CA GLN A 146 5.48 7.89 24.30
C GLN A 146 5.43 6.46 24.81
N PHE A 147 6.15 6.18 25.89
CA PHE A 147 6.05 4.94 26.63
C PHE A 147 6.20 5.25 28.12
N ALA A 148 5.23 4.81 28.93
CA ALA A 148 5.29 5.03 30.37
C ALA A 148 4.56 3.93 31.14
N ARG A 149 5.07 3.59 32.32
CA ARG A 149 4.35 2.81 33.33
C ARG A 149 3.73 3.80 34.32
N THR A 150 2.40 3.81 34.42
CA THR A 150 1.65 4.81 35.19
C THR A 150 0.41 4.21 35.83
N ARG A 151 -0.29 4.97 36.66
CA ARG A 151 -1.65 4.61 37.09
C ARG A 151 -2.65 4.78 35.94
N PRO A 152 -3.68 3.93 35.85
CA PRO A 152 -4.70 4.06 34.82
C PRO A 152 -5.54 5.32 35.03
N ALA A 153 -5.94 5.96 33.94
CA ALA A 153 -7.01 6.95 33.94
C ALA A 153 -8.35 6.27 34.29
N PRO A 154 -9.37 7.02 34.76
CA PRO A 154 -10.66 6.44 35.16
C PRO A 154 -11.28 5.54 34.08
N GLN A 155 -11.28 6.00 32.82
CA GLN A 155 -11.79 5.21 31.70
C GLN A 155 -10.98 3.93 31.45
N GLU A 156 -9.65 4.01 31.56
CA GLU A 156 -8.77 2.85 31.40
C GLU A 156 -9.04 1.81 32.48
N ALA A 157 -9.19 2.25 33.75
CA ALA A 157 -9.50 1.38 34.88
C ALA A 157 -10.86 0.69 34.71
N LEU A 158 -11.89 1.42 34.28
CA LEU A 158 -13.21 0.86 34.01
C LEU A 158 -13.18 -0.15 32.86
N SER A 159 -12.59 0.23 31.71
CA SER A 159 -12.54 -0.62 30.52
C SER A 159 -11.70 -1.89 30.72
N LEU A 160 -10.66 -1.83 31.55
CA LEU A 160 -9.77 -2.95 31.85
C LEU A 160 -10.12 -3.66 33.17
N GLY A 161 -11.19 -3.27 33.87
CA GLY A 161 -11.58 -3.88 35.15
C GLY A 161 -10.48 -3.86 36.21
N LEU A 162 -9.72 -2.76 36.30
CA LEU A 162 -8.54 -2.68 37.15
C LEU A 162 -8.88 -2.27 38.58
N ALA A 163 -8.21 -2.92 39.53
CA ALA A 163 -8.31 -2.56 40.94
C ALA A 163 -7.68 -1.17 41.23
N PRO A 164 -8.12 -0.50 42.31
CA PRO A 164 -7.43 0.69 42.82
C PRO A 164 -5.94 0.42 43.06
N GLY A 165 -5.08 1.32 42.58
CA GLY A 165 -3.63 1.18 42.72
C GLY A 165 -2.95 0.29 41.68
N ALA A 166 -3.70 -0.33 40.75
CA ALA A 166 -3.12 -1.01 39.61
C ALA A 166 -2.23 -0.08 38.76
N GLU A 167 -1.27 -0.68 38.08
CA GLU A 167 -0.42 0.02 37.11
C GLU A 167 -0.68 -0.49 35.70
N VAL A 168 -0.48 0.39 34.73
CA VAL A 168 -0.61 0.11 33.32
C VAL A 168 0.63 0.59 32.57
N TYR A 169 0.97 -0.12 31.50
CA TYR A 169 1.81 0.47 30.45
C TYR A 169 0.92 1.26 29.50
N ARG A 170 1.24 2.54 29.30
CA ARG A 170 0.64 3.38 28.27
C ARG A 170 1.69 3.61 27.18
N LEU A 171 1.40 3.13 25.98
CA LEU A 171 2.26 3.31 24.82
C LEU A 171 1.50 4.13 23.79
N ARG A 172 2.15 5.13 23.20
CA ARG A 172 1.62 5.92 22.08
C ARG A 172 2.58 5.79 20.91
N ARG A 173 2.06 5.43 19.73
CA ARG A 173 2.84 5.16 18.53
C ARG A 173 2.26 5.87 17.32
N LEU A 174 3.16 6.34 16.46
CA LEU A 174 2.83 6.62 15.07
C LEU A 174 2.98 5.32 14.27
N ARG A 175 1.89 4.87 13.68
CA ARG A 175 1.82 3.70 12.82
C ARG A 175 1.99 4.13 11.37
N THR A 176 2.82 3.41 10.62
CA THR A 176 3.12 3.73 9.21
C THR A 176 2.87 2.52 8.30
N SER A 177 2.56 2.81 7.04
CA SER A 177 2.65 1.86 5.92
C SER A 177 3.69 2.41 4.96
N ASP A 178 4.73 1.63 4.67
CA ASP A 178 5.77 2.01 3.69
C ASP A 178 6.44 3.35 4.04
N GLY A 179 6.57 3.62 5.35
CA GLY A 179 7.11 4.86 5.89
C GLY A 179 6.10 6.02 5.98
N GLU A 180 4.95 5.95 5.32
CA GLU A 180 3.93 6.99 5.38
C GLU A 180 3.10 6.92 6.68
N PRO A 181 2.88 8.04 7.39
CA PRO A 181 2.00 8.11 8.57
C PRO A 181 0.56 7.72 8.25
N MET A 182 0.04 6.72 8.97
CA MET A 182 -1.32 6.18 8.79
C MET A 182 -2.22 6.44 10.00
N ALA A 183 -1.69 6.22 11.21
CA ALA A 183 -2.47 6.37 12.43
C ALA A 183 -1.61 6.74 13.63
N VAL A 184 -2.21 7.47 14.58
CA VAL A 184 -1.67 7.62 15.93
C VAL A 184 -2.47 6.71 16.84
N GLU A 185 -1.81 5.71 17.42
CA GLU A 185 -2.41 4.72 18.31
C GLU A 185 -1.89 4.93 19.74
N GLN A 186 -2.77 4.78 20.72
CA GLN A 186 -2.44 4.67 22.12
C GLN A 186 -3.03 3.36 22.67
N SER A 187 -2.16 2.46 23.14
CA SER A 187 -2.56 1.23 23.82
C SER A 187 -2.25 1.32 25.31
N THR A 188 -3.19 0.83 26.12
CA THR A 188 -3.08 0.70 27.57
C THR A 188 -3.15 -0.78 27.95
N LEU A 189 -2.14 -1.26 28.67
CA LEU A 189 -1.97 -2.67 29.00
C LEU A 189 -1.86 -2.85 30.52
N PRO A 190 -2.59 -3.77 31.17
CA PRO A 190 -2.43 -4.05 32.60
C PRO A 190 -1.01 -4.56 32.90
N ALA A 191 -0.21 -3.81 33.67
CA ALA A 191 1.21 -4.11 33.85
C ALA A 191 1.45 -5.46 34.55
N ALA A 192 0.59 -5.80 35.53
CA ALA A 192 0.63 -7.07 36.23
C ALA A 192 0.35 -8.27 35.31
N LEU A 193 -0.48 -8.09 34.27
CA LEU A 193 -0.83 -9.15 33.33
C LEU A 193 0.28 -9.35 32.29
N VAL A 194 0.78 -8.27 31.71
CA VAL A 194 1.76 -8.37 30.61
C VAL A 194 3.19 -8.60 31.08
N GLY A 195 3.52 -8.33 32.35
CA GLY A 195 4.87 -8.46 32.90
C GLY A 195 5.81 -7.32 32.49
N PRO A 196 7.13 -7.47 32.66
CA PRO A 196 8.11 -6.45 32.29
C PRO A 196 8.02 -6.07 30.81
N LEU A 197 7.96 -4.78 30.52
CA LEU A 197 7.90 -4.25 29.17
C LEU A 197 8.69 -2.93 29.10
N SER A 198 9.46 -2.77 28.04
CA SER A 198 10.23 -1.57 27.75
C SER A 198 9.80 -0.94 26.42
N ALA A 199 10.23 0.30 26.18
CA ALA A 199 9.99 0.97 24.90
C ALA A 199 10.64 0.22 23.72
N ALA A 200 11.80 -0.41 23.93
CA ALA A 200 12.51 -1.17 22.91
C ALA A 200 11.69 -2.37 22.41
N ASP A 201 10.97 -3.05 23.31
CA ASP A 201 10.14 -4.22 22.98
C ASP A 201 8.97 -3.88 22.04
N VAL A 202 8.54 -2.61 22.01
CA VAL A 202 7.37 -2.15 21.25
C VAL A 202 7.70 -1.20 20.10
N THR A 203 9.00 -0.95 19.87
CA THR A 203 9.52 -0.16 18.75
C THR A 203 9.64 -1.03 17.51
N ASP A 204 9.12 -0.57 16.38
CA ASP A 204 9.07 -1.32 15.10
C ASP A 204 8.51 -2.75 15.20
N ALA A 205 7.75 -3.02 16.26
CA ALA A 205 7.17 -4.32 16.55
C ALA A 205 5.64 -4.30 16.43
N SER A 206 5.07 -5.47 16.12
CA SER A 206 3.64 -5.72 16.30
C SER A 206 3.38 -5.98 17.79
N LEU A 207 2.53 -5.17 18.40
CA LEU A 207 2.14 -5.36 19.80
C LEU A 207 1.44 -6.71 19.99
N TYR A 208 0.58 -7.10 19.06
CA TYR A 208 -0.15 -8.36 19.16
C TYR A 208 0.77 -9.56 18.97
N ALA A 209 1.81 -9.47 18.13
CA ALA A 209 2.82 -10.53 18.04
C ALA A 209 3.57 -10.70 19.37
N LEU A 210 3.93 -9.59 20.03
CA LEU A 210 4.55 -9.61 21.36
C LEU A 210 3.61 -10.24 22.41
N LEU A 211 2.34 -9.85 22.41
CA LEU A 211 1.34 -10.42 23.33
C LEU A 211 1.14 -11.91 23.08
N SER A 212 1.05 -12.35 21.82
CA SER A 212 0.95 -13.76 21.46
C SER A 212 2.17 -14.57 21.91
N ALA A 213 3.39 -14.03 21.77
CA ALA A 213 4.61 -14.67 22.25
C ALA A 213 4.63 -14.86 23.78
N ARG A 214 3.86 -14.04 24.51
CA ARG A 214 3.63 -14.15 25.96
C ARG A 214 2.36 -14.93 26.32
N GLN A 215 1.74 -15.63 25.37
CA GLN A 215 0.49 -16.37 25.57
C GLN A 215 -0.69 -15.46 26.00
N LEU A 216 -0.65 -14.19 25.59
CA LEU A 216 -1.65 -13.16 25.86
C LEU A 216 -2.32 -12.65 24.57
N ALA A 217 -2.45 -13.52 23.57
CA ALA A 217 -3.10 -13.19 22.31
C ALA A 217 -4.55 -12.74 22.55
N PRO A 218 -4.96 -11.55 22.05
CA PRO A 218 -6.37 -11.16 22.06
C PRO A 218 -7.23 -12.18 21.30
N ALA A 219 -8.30 -12.66 21.92
CA ALA A 219 -9.24 -13.61 21.32
C ALA A 219 -10.57 -12.95 20.91
N ARG A 220 -10.95 -11.87 21.59
CA ARG A 220 -12.17 -11.12 21.32
C ARG A 220 -11.88 -9.63 21.47
N ALA A 221 -12.56 -8.79 20.70
CA ALA A 221 -12.54 -7.35 20.93
C ALA A 221 -13.89 -6.72 20.61
N LEU A 222 -14.10 -5.54 21.17
CA LEU A 222 -15.21 -4.66 20.86
C LEU A 222 -14.62 -3.33 20.44
N ARG A 223 -15.00 -2.86 19.25
CA ARG A 223 -14.47 -1.65 18.63
C ARG A 223 -15.61 -0.67 18.39
N HIS A 224 -15.46 0.55 18.92
CA HIS A 224 -16.29 1.69 18.59
C HIS A 224 -15.59 2.55 17.54
N LEU A 225 -16.35 3.04 16.57
CA LEU A 225 -15.88 3.95 15.52
C LEU A 225 -16.56 5.31 15.67
N ARG A 226 -15.80 6.39 15.53
CA ARG A 226 -16.34 7.76 15.47
C ARG A 226 -15.53 8.59 14.48
N ALA A 227 -16.12 9.66 13.98
CA ALA A 227 -15.37 10.68 13.25
C ALA A 227 -14.83 11.75 14.22
N GLN A 228 -13.65 12.30 13.92
CA GLN A 228 -13.17 13.53 14.54
C GLN A 228 -12.42 14.37 13.50
N ASN A 229 -12.25 15.67 13.76
CA ASN A 229 -11.35 16.50 12.98
C ASN A 229 -9.95 16.53 13.61
N ALA A 230 -8.91 16.58 12.79
CA ALA A 230 -7.52 16.67 13.25
C ALA A 230 -7.28 18.00 13.99
N ASP A 231 -6.82 17.92 15.23
CA ASP A 231 -6.20 19.07 15.90
C ASP A 231 -4.79 19.34 15.35
N ALA A 232 -4.10 20.36 15.88
CA ALA A 232 -2.77 20.73 15.39
C ALA A 232 -1.72 19.63 15.63
N GLU A 233 -1.82 18.89 16.72
CA GLU A 233 -0.85 17.84 17.07
C GLU A 233 -1.01 16.63 16.17
N LEU A 234 -2.25 16.14 16.02
CA LEU A 234 -2.57 15.01 15.16
C LEU A 234 -2.31 15.35 13.69
N ALA A 235 -2.63 16.58 13.25
CA ALA A 235 -2.32 17.04 11.90
C ALA A 235 -0.82 16.95 11.60
N ALA A 236 0.02 17.47 12.51
CA ALA A 236 1.47 17.41 12.37
C ALA A 236 2.00 15.97 12.38
N LEU A 237 1.52 15.12 13.29
CA LEU A 237 1.96 13.72 13.38
C LEU A 237 1.56 12.89 12.16
N LEU A 238 0.39 13.14 11.59
CA LEU A 238 -0.18 12.38 10.47
C LEU A 238 0.18 12.98 9.10
N GLY A 239 0.78 14.17 9.04
CA GLY A 239 1.08 14.85 7.78
C GLY A 239 -0.17 15.24 7.01
N VAL A 240 -1.20 15.72 7.71
CA VAL A 240 -2.46 16.21 7.13
C VAL A 240 -2.73 17.64 7.55
N GLU A 241 -3.69 18.31 6.91
CA GLU A 241 -4.11 19.65 7.31
C GLU A 241 -4.86 19.62 8.66
N LYS A 242 -4.72 20.71 9.43
CA LYS A 242 -5.57 20.93 10.61
C LYS A 242 -7.03 20.96 10.17
N GLY A 243 -7.89 20.22 10.87
CA GLY A 243 -9.29 20.08 10.53
C GLY A 243 -9.60 18.91 9.58
N ALA A 244 -8.59 18.22 9.05
CA ALA A 244 -8.80 17.03 8.21
C ALA A 244 -9.65 15.97 8.93
N ALA A 245 -10.50 15.27 8.18
CA ALA A 245 -11.34 14.22 8.73
C ALA A 245 -10.50 13.00 9.11
N LEU A 246 -10.63 12.58 10.37
CA LEU A 246 -10.00 11.39 10.92
C LEU A 246 -11.07 10.40 11.35
N LEU A 247 -10.78 9.12 11.14
CA LEU A 247 -11.55 8.07 11.79
C LEU A 247 -10.89 7.70 13.11
N THR A 248 -11.67 7.74 14.18
CA THR A 248 -11.22 7.32 15.50
C THR A 248 -11.80 5.97 15.86
N THR A 249 -10.99 5.18 16.53
CA THR A 249 -11.40 3.89 17.08
C THR A 249 -11.11 3.87 18.56
N GLU A 250 -12.04 3.29 19.33
CA GLU A 250 -11.77 2.84 20.69
C GLU A 250 -12.00 1.34 20.73
N ARG A 251 -11.06 0.59 21.29
CA ARG A 251 -11.13 -0.87 21.33
C ARG A 251 -10.80 -1.37 22.72
N VAL A 252 -11.61 -2.29 23.22
CA VAL A 252 -11.24 -3.15 24.35
C VAL A 252 -11.06 -4.55 23.80
N SER A 253 -9.94 -5.18 24.15
CA SER A 253 -9.56 -6.53 23.71
C SER A 253 -9.45 -7.45 24.92
N TRP A 254 -9.96 -8.67 24.78
CA TRP A 254 -9.99 -9.70 25.82
C TRP A 254 -9.28 -10.98 25.35
N LEU A 255 -8.68 -11.67 26.32
CA LEU A 255 -8.16 -13.02 26.16
C LEU A 255 -9.30 -14.04 26.04
N ALA A 256 -8.96 -15.28 25.67
CA ALA A 256 -9.93 -16.38 25.58
C ALA A 256 -10.61 -16.69 26.92
N ASP A 257 -9.93 -16.44 28.04
CA ASP A 257 -10.47 -16.62 29.40
C ASP A 257 -11.32 -15.43 29.89
N GLY A 258 -11.56 -14.44 29.04
CA GLY A 258 -12.40 -13.28 29.33
C GLY A 258 -11.68 -12.13 30.06
N ARG A 259 -10.40 -12.24 30.41
CA ARG A 259 -9.66 -11.12 31.00
C ARG A 259 -9.35 -10.04 29.96
N PRO A 260 -9.57 -8.73 30.26
CA PRO A 260 -9.20 -7.65 29.37
C PRO A 260 -7.67 -7.49 29.32
N VAL A 261 -7.10 -7.47 28.12
CA VAL A 261 -5.65 -7.39 27.90
C VAL A 261 -5.20 -6.05 27.33
N GLU A 262 -6.07 -5.35 26.60
CA GLU A 262 -5.76 -4.06 25.98
C GLU A 262 -6.99 -3.16 25.97
N TYR A 263 -6.78 -1.89 26.29
CA TYR A 263 -7.66 -0.81 25.89
C TYR A 263 -6.88 0.14 24.99
N ALA A 264 -7.34 0.29 23.75
CA ALA A 264 -6.67 1.06 22.71
C ALA A 264 -7.56 2.17 22.17
N ARG A 265 -6.94 3.30 21.84
CA ARG A 265 -7.53 4.38 21.06
C ARG A 265 -6.65 4.68 19.88
N ALA A 266 -7.22 4.84 18.70
CA ALA A 266 -6.44 5.19 17.52
C ALA A 266 -7.16 6.23 16.67
N CYS A 267 -6.38 7.11 16.05
CA CYS A 267 -6.84 8.08 15.07
C CYS A 267 -6.18 7.76 13.73
N TYR A 268 -6.99 7.42 12.74
CA TYR A 268 -6.59 7.06 11.40
C TYR A 268 -6.88 8.20 10.43
N ARG A 269 -5.98 8.39 9.48
CA ARG A 269 -6.18 9.26 8.33
C ARG A 269 -7.38 8.81 7.49
N GLY A 270 -8.40 9.66 7.35
CA GLY A 270 -9.59 9.35 6.56
C GLY A 270 -9.35 9.32 5.06
N ASP A 271 -8.30 9.99 4.57
CA ASP A 271 -7.91 10.00 3.15
C ASP A 271 -7.17 8.73 2.71
N ARG A 272 -6.71 7.90 3.66
CA ARG A 272 -5.90 6.69 3.42
C ARG A 272 -6.43 5.44 4.13
N SER A 273 -7.55 5.54 4.83
CA SER A 273 -8.12 4.44 5.60
C SER A 273 -9.57 4.21 5.21
N ASP A 274 -9.86 2.98 4.81
CA ASP A 274 -11.22 2.51 4.54
C ASP A 274 -11.52 1.32 5.46
N PHE A 275 -12.80 1.18 5.83
CA PHE A 275 -13.26 0.14 6.74
C PHE A 275 -14.45 -0.58 6.13
N VAL A 276 -14.26 -1.87 5.86
CA VAL A 276 -15.25 -2.71 5.20
C VAL A 276 -15.80 -3.72 6.20
N MET A 277 -17.12 -3.85 6.23
CA MET A 277 -17.82 -4.84 7.03
C MET A 277 -18.83 -5.57 6.16
N GLU A 278 -18.77 -6.89 6.17
CA GLU A 278 -19.85 -7.72 5.65
C GLU A 278 -20.98 -7.76 6.68
N LEU A 279 -22.18 -7.39 6.25
CA LEU A 279 -23.39 -7.48 7.06
C LEU A 279 -24.19 -8.70 6.60
N ARG A 280 -24.60 -9.54 7.54
CA ARG A 280 -25.52 -10.65 7.29
C ARG A 280 -26.87 -10.32 7.92
N GLY A 281 -27.95 -10.55 7.17
CA GLY A 281 -29.31 -10.41 7.70
C GLY A 281 -29.63 -11.56 8.66
N GLU A 282 -30.56 -11.33 9.59
CA GLU A 282 -31.09 -12.40 10.43
C GLU A 282 -31.77 -13.46 9.55
N GLY A 283 -31.20 -14.67 9.49
CA GLY A 283 -31.79 -15.83 8.79
C GLY A 283 -30.95 -16.49 7.68
N ALA A 284 -29.68 -16.11 7.52
CA ALA A 284 -28.74 -16.75 6.58
C ALA A 284 -27.58 -17.45 7.31
#